data_AF-A0A7X4B6I3-F1
#
_entry.id   AF-A0A7X4B6I3-F1
#
_cell.length_a   1.000
_cell.length_b   1.000
_cell.length_c   1.000
_cell.angle_alpha   90.00
_cell.angle_beta   90.00
_cell.angle_gamma   90.00
#
_symmetry.space_group_name_H-M   'P 1'
#
loop_
_entity.id
_entity.type
_entity.pdbx_description
1 polymer ?
#
loop_
_entity_poly.entity_id
_entity_poly.type
_entity_poly.pdbx_seq_one_letter_code
_entity_poly.pdbx_strand_id
1 'polypeptide(L)'
;MKKILIVATLIVVTCLLTWSLVQSDNHEEAEVEIDKKSIIIAEYKWNGELHQISLAELEAAIAELPTYRQQNYASKKGKAEYLETYIDEKLKLLQA
;
A
#
# COMPACT_ATOMS: atom_id res chain seq x y z
N MET A 1 18.47 -17.00 53.58
CA MET A 1 18.19 -15.82 52.73
C MET A 1 19.06 -15.74 51.47
N LYS A 2 20.39 -15.95 51.53
CA LYS A 2 21.28 -15.93 50.33
C LYS A 2 20.86 -16.89 49.19
N LYS A 3 20.42 -18.11 49.52
CA LYS A 3 20.00 -19.11 48.50
C LYS A 3 18.73 -18.71 47.73
N ILE A 4 17.80 -17.99 48.38
CA ILE A 4 16.55 -17.53 47.77
C ILE A 4 16.83 -16.35 46.81
N LEU A 5 17.75 -15.45 47.20
CA LEU A 5 18.21 -14.36 46.33
C LEU A 5 18.87 -14.88 45.05
N ILE A 6 19.70 -15.94 45.14
CA ILE A 6 20.39 -16.53 43.98
C ILE A 6 19.39 -17.17 43.00
N VAL A 7 18.38 -17.86 43.50
CA VAL A 7 17.35 -18.50 42.65
C VAL A 7 16.48 -17.46 41.96
N ALA A 8 16.09 -16.39 42.67
CA ALA A 8 15.32 -15.30 42.07
C ALA A 8 16.09 -14.59 40.94
N THR A 9 17.39 -14.35 41.12
CA THR A 9 18.22 -13.73 40.07
C THR A 9 18.38 -14.63 38.84
N LEU A 10 18.48 -15.95 39.02
CA LEU A 10 18.61 -16.89 37.90
C LEU A 10 17.34 -16.93 37.03
N ILE A 11 16.16 -16.88 37.65
CA ILE A 11 14.87 -16.91 36.94
C ILE A 11 14.69 -15.64 36.10
N VAL A 12 15.01 -14.47 36.64
CA VAL A 12 14.90 -13.19 35.92
C VAL A 12 15.83 -13.16 34.70
N VAL A 13 17.07 -13.65 34.84
CA VAL A 13 18.01 -13.73 33.71
C VAL A 13 17.49 -14.66 32.62
N THR A 14 16.91 -15.81 32.98
CA THR A 14 16.33 -16.73 31.97
C THR A 14 15.12 -16.11 31.25
N CYS A 15 14.25 -15.38 31.95
CA CYS A 15 13.11 -14.70 31.33
C CYS A 15 13.55 -13.58 30.36
N LEU A 16 14.61 -12.83 30.69
CA LEU A 16 15.14 -11.79 29.82
C LEU A 16 15.82 -12.37 28.57
N LEU A 17 16.53 -13.50 28.69
CA LEU A 17 17.14 -14.16 27.55
C LEU A 17 16.09 -14.73 26.58
N THR A 18 15.00 -15.33 27.10
CA THR A 18 13.89 -15.78 26.25
C THR A 18 13.15 -14.62 25.60
N TRP A 19 13.03 -13.47 26.27
CA TRP A 19 12.42 -12.28 25.67
C TRP A 19 13.28 -11.75 24.51
N SER A 20 14.61 -11.75 24.64
CA SER A 20 15.51 -11.35 23.55
C SER A 20 15.43 -12.28 22.32
N LEU A 21 15.20 -13.58 22.54
CA LEU A 21 15.00 -14.55 21.45
C LEU A 21 13.62 -14.42 20.80
N VAL A 22 12.56 -14.17 21.58
CA VAL A 22 11.21 -13.89 21.05
C VAL A 22 11.13 -12.57 20.28
N GLN A 23 11.92 -11.57 20.67
CA GLN A 23 11.96 -10.27 20.01
C GLN A 23 12.80 -10.27 18.72
N SER A 24 13.61 -11.31 18.47
CA SER A 24 14.44 -11.43 17.26
C SER A 24 13.62 -11.76 16.00
N ASP A 25 12.39 -12.24 16.16
CA ASP A 25 11.42 -12.46 15.07
C ASP A 25 10.44 -11.29 14.93
N ASN A 26 10.76 -10.12 15.53
CA ASN A 26 10.21 -8.87 15.01
C ASN A 26 10.75 -8.71 13.58
N HIS A 27 10.08 -9.35 12.63
CA HIS A 27 9.88 -8.79 11.32
C HIS A 27 9.40 -7.35 11.56
N GLU A 28 10.35 -6.41 11.61
CA GLU A 28 10.14 -5.17 10.90
C GLU A 28 9.67 -5.62 9.53
N GLU A 29 8.35 -5.65 9.33
CA GLU A 29 7.77 -5.67 8.00
C GLU A 29 8.37 -4.44 7.35
N ALA A 30 9.49 -4.65 6.64
CA ALA A 30 10.02 -3.67 5.73
C ALA A 30 8.83 -3.32 4.86
N GLU A 31 8.28 -2.12 5.05
CA GLU A 31 7.24 -1.60 4.17
C GLU A 31 7.86 -1.65 2.78
N VAL A 32 7.48 -2.68 2.02
CA VAL A 32 7.88 -2.77 0.62
C VAL A 32 7.21 -1.57 0.00
N GLU A 33 7.98 -0.51 -0.22
CA GLU A 33 7.52 0.67 -0.92
C GLU A 33 7.22 0.22 -2.36
N ILE A 34 5.98 -0.21 -2.59
CA ILE A 34 5.57 -0.63 -3.91
C ILE A 34 5.48 0.65 -4.76
N ASP A 35 6.39 0.78 -5.73
CA ASP A 35 6.31 1.88 -6.70
C ASP A 35 5.01 1.77 -7.50
N LYS A 36 4.06 2.64 -7.17
CA LYS A 36 2.71 2.65 -7.76
C LYS A 36 2.73 2.94 -9.26
N LYS A 37 3.83 3.46 -9.82
CA LYS A 37 3.97 3.64 -11.27
C LYS A 37 4.13 2.30 -12.00
N SER A 38 4.67 1.29 -11.32
CA SER A 38 4.85 -0.06 -11.88
C SER A 38 3.56 -0.90 -11.87
N ILE A 39 2.54 -0.50 -11.09
CA ILE A 39 1.26 -1.20 -11.02
C ILE A 39 0.35 -0.72 -12.16
N ILE A 40 0.18 -1.54 -13.20
CA ILE A 40 -0.79 -1.31 -14.27
C ILE A 40 -2.18 -1.79 -13.82
N ILE A 41 -3.17 -0.89 -13.85
CA ILE A 41 -4.55 -1.16 -13.41
C ILE A 41 -5.55 -1.25 -14.56
N ALA A 42 -5.20 -0.74 -15.74
CA ALA A 42 -5.96 -0.89 -16.97
C ALA A 42 -5.04 -0.91 -18.18
N GLU A 43 -5.43 -1.70 -19.18
CA GLU A 43 -4.79 -1.79 -20.49
C GLU A 43 -5.87 -1.87 -21.55
N TYR A 44 -5.74 -1.07 -22.61
CA TYR A 44 -6.67 -1.09 -23.74
C TYR A 44 -5.95 -0.76 -25.05
N LYS A 45 -6.54 -1.19 -26.17
CA LYS A 45 -6.06 -0.86 -27.51
C LYS A 45 -6.95 0.17 -28.16
N TRP A 46 -6.35 1.21 -28.73
CA TRP A 46 -7.04 2.24 -29.49
C TRP A 46 -6.28 2.50 -30.80
N ASN A 47 -6.96 2.45 -31.95
CA ASN A 47 -6.33 2.60 -33.27
C ASN A 47 -5.09 1.70 -33.52
N GLY A 48 -5.02 0.54 -32.86
CA GLY A 48 -3.88 -0.38 -32.93
C GLY A 48 -2.74 -0.09 -31.95
N GLU A 49 -2.77 1.04 -31.24
CA GLU A 49 -1.82 1.40 -30.18
C GLU A 49 -2.27 0.86 -28.82
N LEU A 50 -1.31 0.43 -28.00
CA LEU A 50 -1.55 -0.05 -26.64
C LEU A 50 -1.43 1.12 -25.66
N HIS A 51 -2.48 1.33 -24.88
CA HIS A 51 -2.50 2.31 -23.80
C HIS A 51 -2.60 1.59 -22.46
N GLN A 52 -1.84 2.08 -21.49
CA GLN A 52 -1.82 1.55 -20.13
C GLN A 52 -2.05 2.69 -19.15
N ILE A 53 -2.75 2.40 -18.06
CA ILE A 53 -2.97 3.32 -16.95
C ILE A 53 -2.39 2.68 -15.70
N SER A 54 -1.47 3.41 -15.05
CA SER A 54 -0.88 2.98 -13.78
C SER A 54 -1.73 3.41 -12.58
N LEU A 55 -1.53 2.77 -11.43
CA LEU A 55 -2.17 3.18 -10.18
C LEU A 55 -1.78 4.62 -9.81
N ALA A 56 -0.51 4.98 -10.01
CA ALA A 56 -0.03 6.34 -9.75
C ALA A 56 -0.75 7.38 -10.64
N GLU A 57 -0.97 7.07 -11.92
CA GLU A 57 -1.69 7.97 -12.84
C GLU A 57 -3.14 8.18 -12.40
N LEU A 58 -3.85 7.10 -12.03
CA LEU A 58 -5.22 7.22 -11.54
C LEU A 58 -5.30 8.04 -10.24
N GLU A 59 -4.38 7.79 -9.28
CA GLU A 59 -4.36 8.54 -8.02
C GLU A 59 -4.03 10.02 -8.25
N ALA A 60 -3.14 10.34 -9.19
CA ALA A 60 -2.85 11.72 -9.58
C ALA A 60 -4.09 12.39 -10.20
N ALA A 61 -4.79 11.72 -11.12
CA ALA A 61 -6.01 12.23 -11.72
C ALA A 61 -7.13 12.46 -10.69
N ILE A 62 -7.24 11.60 -9.66
CA ILE A 62 -8.16 11.83 -8.54
C ILE A 62 -7.73 13.05 -7.72
N ALA A 63 -6.43 13.23 -7.47
CA ALA A 63 -5.90 14.33 -6.67
C ALA A 63 -6.12 15.72 -7.33
N GLU A 64 -6.26 15.77 -8.65
CA GLU A 64 -6.61 17.00 -9.39
C GLU A 64 -8.09 17.41 -9.20
N LEU A 65 -8.95 16.51 -8.73
CA LEU A 65 -10.34 16.83 -8.43
C LEU A 65 -10.46 17.74 -7.19
N PRO A 66 -11.55 18.52 -7.07
CA PRO A 66 -11.84 19.23 -5.82
C PRO A 66 -11.88 18.27 -4.63
N THR A 67 -11.35 18.69 -3.47
CA THR A 67 -11.19 17.84 -2.27
C THR A 67 -12.47 17.11 -1.85
N TYR A 68 -13.64 17.74 -1.98
CA TYR A 68 -14.92 17.12 -1.66
C TYR A 68 -15.28 15.92 -2.55
N ARG A 69 -14.75 15.87 -3.79
CA ARG A 69 -14.94 14.74 -4.72
C ARG A 69 -13.93 13.64 -4.50
N GLN A 70 -12.69 13.97 -4.10
CA GLN A 70 -11.64 12.99 -3.85
C GLN A 70 -12.10 11.92 -2.84
N GLN A 71 -12.87 12.33 -1.83
CA GLN A 71 -13.42 11.44 -0.80
C GLN A 71 -14.31 10.34 -1.37
N ASN A 72 -15.01 10.59 -2.49
CA ASN A 72 -15.85 9.59 -3.16
C ASN A 72 -15.03 8.44 -3.75
N TYR A 73 -13.74 8.68 -4.02
CA TYR A 73 -12.84 7.75 -4.69
C TYR A 73 -11.73 7.20 -3.79
N ALA A 74 -11.85 7.36 -2.47
CA ALA A 74 -10.87 6.84 -1.51
C ALA A 74 -10.87 5.30 -1.44
N SER A 75 -12.03 4.67 -1.66
CA SER A 75 -12.18 3.21 -1.62
C SER A 75 -11.76 2.55 -2.93
N LYS A 76 -11.38 1.27 -2.89
CA LYS A 76 -11.09 0.48 -4.11
C LYS A 76 -12.23 0.53 -5.12
N LYS A 77 -13.48 0.44 -4.66
CA LYS A 77 -14.67 0.53 -5.51
C LYS A 77 -14.78 1.91 -6.15
N GLY A 78 -14.62 2.98 -5.37
CA GLY A 78 -14.64 4.35 -5.90
C GLY A 78 -13.53 4.60 -6.92
N LYS A 79 -12.31 4.10 -6.68
CA LYS A 79 -11.22 4.16 -7.67
C LYS A 79 -11.59 3.45 -8.97
N ALA A 80 -12.24 2.28 -8.91
CA ALA A 80 -12.69 1.56 -10.10
C ALA A 80 -13.78 2.32 -10.86
N GLU A 81 -14.74 2.92 -10.16
CA GLU A 81 -15.78 3.77 -10.79
C GLU A 81 -15.17 4.99 -11.48
N TYR A 82 -14.18 5.63 -10.85
CA TYR A 82 -13.49 6.76 -11.47
C TYR A 82 -12.63 6.33 -12.67
N LEU A 83 -11.99 5.16 -12.60
CA LEU A 83 -11.16 4.62 -13.68
C LEU A 83 -11.95 4.47 -15.00
N GLU A 84 -13.19 3.98 -14.93
CA GLU A 84 -14.06 3.89 -16.12
C GLU A 84 -14.31 5.27 -16.73
N THR A 85 -14.69 6.24 -15.90
CA THR A 85 -14.92 7.63 -16.34
C THR A 85 -13.66 8.25 -16.95
N TYR A 86 -12.50 7.99 -16.33
CA TYR A 86 -11.21 8.50 -16.77
C TYR A 86 -10.78 7.92 -18.13
N ILE A 87 -11.00 6.61 -18.35
CA ILE A 87 -10.76 5.98 -19.65
C ILE A 87 -11.66 6.61 -20.72
N ASP A 88 -12.95 6.80 -20.42
CA ASP A 88 -13.89 7.45 -21.35
C ASP A 88 -13.45 8.87 -21.73
N GLU A 89 -12.96 9.66 -20.77
CA GLU A 89 -12.42 11.00 -21.02
C GLU A 89 -11.17 10.96 -21.91
N LYS A 90 -10.23 10.04 -21.64
CA LYS A 90 -9.05 9.83 -22.49
C LYS A 90 -9.44 9.44 -23.91
N LEU A 91 -10.39 8.52 -24.07
CA LEU A 91 -10.86 8.10 -25.39
C LEU A 91 -11.51 9.24 -26.17
N LYS A 92 -12.27 10.13 -25.51
CA LYS A 92 -12.82 11.34 -26.14
C LYS A 92 -11.73 12.28 -26.65
N LEU A 93 -10.64 12.43 -25.89
CA LEU A 93 -9.49 13.23 -26.31
C LEU A 93 -8.75 12.62 -27.51
N LEU A 94 -8.71 11.29 -27.61
CA LEU A 94 -8.10 10.57 -28.75
C LEU A 94 -8.99 10.55 -30.00
N GLN A 95 -10.26 10.91 -29.88
CA GLN A 95 -11.18 11.07 -31.01
C GLN A 95 -11.18 12.49 -31.61
N ALA A 96 -10.65 13.48 -30.88
CA ALA A 96 -10.63 14.89 -31.25
C ALA A 96 -9.44 15.25 -32.12
#